data_AF-A0A139DAE6-F1
#
_entry.id   AF-A0A139DAE6-F1
#
_cell.length_a   1.000
_cell.length_b   1.000
_cell.length_c   1.000
_cell.angle_alpha   90.00
_cell.angle_beta   90.00
_cell.angle_gamma   90.00
#
_symmetry.space_group_name_H-M   'P 1'
#
loop_
_entity.id
_entity.type
_entity.pdbx_description
1 polymer ?
#
loop_
_entity_poly.entity_id
_entity_poly.type
_entity_poly.pdbx_seq_one_letter_code
_entity_poly.pdbx_strand_id
1 'polypeptide(L)'
;LMWLGLVLNYFGVLTSFESAFWGAVAGYLSLWSVYWLFKLVTGKEGMGYGDFKLLAALGAWLGWQLLPAVILLSSVVGAVVGISLIVFRKHGREVPIPFGPYLATAGLLCLWFGNEIQRFWFGFLGV
;
A
#
# COMPACT_ATOMS: atom_id res chain seq x y z
N LEU A 1 -7.22 -11.02 -7.86
CA LEU A 1 -6.56 -9.74 -8.20
C LEU A 1 -5.06 -9.91 -8.41
N MET A 2 -4.27 -10.36 -7.43
CA MET A 2 -2.81 -10.55 -7.57
C MET A 2 -2.41 -11.37 -8.80
N TRP A 3 -2.96 -12.59 -8.95
CA TRP A 3 -2.69 -13.46 -10.09
C TRP A 3 -2.97 -12.81 -11.45
N LEU A 4 -4.03 -12.02 -11.51
CA LEU A 4 -4.43 -11.31 -12.73
C LEU A 4 -3.39 -10.24 -13.10
N GLY A 5 -2.84 -9.53 -12.10
CA GLY A 5 -1.74 -8.58 -12.31
C GLY A 5 -0.46 -9.24 -12.79
N LEU A 6 -0.08 -10.38 -12.21
CA LEU A 6 1.10 -11.14 -12.65
C LEU A 6 0.93 -11.67 -14.08
N VAL A 7 -0.24 -12.19 -14.43
CA VAL A 7 -0.52 -12.68 -15.79
C VAL A 7 -0.51 -11.52 -16.79
N LEU A 8 -1.11 -10.37 -16.48
CA LEU A 8 -1.07 -9.20 -17.37
C LEU A 8 0.36 -8.66 -17.54
N ASN A 9 1.15 -8.62 -16.47
CA ASN A 9 2.54 -8.16 -16.52
C ASN A 9 3.50 -9.18 -17.14
N TYR A 10 3.12 -10.46 -17.17
CA TYR A 10 3.80 -11.45 -18.01
C TYR A 10 3.71 -11.08 -19.50
N PHE A 11 2.58 -10.52 -19.94
CA PHE A 11 2.42 -9.96 -21.29
C PHE A 11 2.96 -8.52 -21.45
N GLY A 12 3.59 -7.96 -20.41
CA GLY A 12 4.19 -6.62 -20.45
C GLY A 12 3.20 -5.46 -20.57
N VAL A 13 1.95 -5.64 -20.12
CA VAL A 13 0.88 -4.66 -20.33
C VAL A 13 1.06 -3.39 -19.50
N LEU A 14 1.52 -3.50 -18.24
CA LEU A 14 1.68 -2.35 -17.33
C LEU A 14 3.14 -2.13 -16.92
N THR A 15 3.85 -3.19 -16.54
CA THR A 15 5.26 -3.14 -16.11
C THR A 15 5.98 -4.45 -16.44
N SER A 16 7.29 -4.51 -16.20
CA SER A 16 8.06 -5.73 -16.41
C SER A 16 7.65 -6.83 -15.42
N PHE A 17 7.69 -8.08 -15.85
CA PHE A 17 7.34 -9.21 -14.98
C PHE A 17 8.18 -9.24 -13.70
N GLU A 18 9.48 -8.93 -13.80
CA GLU A 18 10.38 -8.88 -12.66
C GLU A 18 9.95 -7.82 -11.64
N SER A 19 9.58 -6.62 -12.09
CA SER A 19 9.14 -5.55 -11.19
C SER A 19 7.81 -5.89 -10.52
N ALA A 20 6.88 -6.54 -11.25
CA ALA A 20 5.60 -7.01 -10.73
C ALA A 20 5.77 -8.14 -9.71
N PHE A 21 6.66 -9.10 -9.97
CA PHE A 21 6.96 -10.21 -9.06
C PHE A 21 7.58 -9.68 -7.76
N TRP A 22 8.64 -8.88 -7.85
CA TRP A 22 9.25 -8.27 -6.67
C TRP A 22 8.32 -7.28 -5.98
N GLY A 23 7.43 -6.62 -6.73
CA GLY A 23 6.36 -5.81 -6.17
C GLY A 23 5.41 -6.63 -5.31
N ALA A 24 4.94 -7.79 -5.80
CA ALA A 24 4.07 -8.66 -5.03
C ALA A 24 4.74 -9.14 -3.73
N VAL A 25 6.01 -9.57 -3.83
CA VAL A 25 6.81 -10.06 -2.71
C VAL A 25 7.08 -8.94 -1.69
N ALA A 26 7.59 -7.80 -2.13
CA ALA A 26 7.91 -6.65 -1.27
C ALA A 26 6.64 -6.04 -0.66
N GLY A 27 5.54 -5.98 -1.42
CA GLY A 27 4.24 -5.52 -0.94
C GLY A 27 3.71 -6.39 0.20
N TYR A 28 3.83 -7.72 0.09
CA TYR A 28 3.44 -8.62 1.17
C TYR A 28 4.38 -8.50 2.38
N LEU A 29 5.70 -8.60 2.14
CA LEU A 29 6.70 -8.66 3.21
C LEU A 29 6.83 -7.35 3.99
N SER A 30 6.65 -6.20 3.35
CA SER A 30 6.74 -4.89 4.02
C SER A 30 5.70 -4.75 5.13
N LEU A 31 4.41 -4.87 4.80
CA LEU A 31 3.35 -4.78 5.81
C LEU A 31 3.39 -5.94 6.80
N TRP A 32 3.78 -7.14 6.36
CA TRP A 32 3.95 -8.28 7.25
C TRP A 32 5.03 -8.02 8.32
N SER A 33 6.16 -7.42 7.92
CA SER A 33 7.26 -7.08 8.84
C SER A 33 6.83 -6.00 9.83
N VAL A 34 6.14 -4.95 9.35
CA VAL A 34 5.60 -3.88 10.20
C VAL A 34 4.57 -4.42 11.19
N TYR A 35 3.69 -5.32 10.75
CA TYR A 35 2.69 -5.96 11.60
C TYR A 35 3.33 -6.76 12.73
N TRP A 36 4.33 -7.61 12.43
CA TRP A 36 5.01 -8.38 13.46
C TRP A 36 5.76 -7.50 14.45
N LEU A 37 6.44 -6.47 13.97
CA LEU A 37 7.12 -5.50 14.83
C LEU A 37 6.12 -4.79 15.76
N PHE A 38 4.98 -4.35 15.22
CA PHE A 38 3.92 -3.73 16.00
C PHE A 38 3.31 -4.70 17.03
N LYS A 39 3.02 -5.94 16.62
CA LYS A 39 2.46 -6.98 17.49
C LYS A 39 3.41 -7.34 18.63
N LEU A 40 4.72 -7.43 18.37
CA LEU A 40 5.73 -7.69 19.40
C LEU A 40 5.84 -6.54 20.41
N VAL A 41 5.74 -5.29 19.96
CA VAL A 41 5.89 -4.10 20.83
C VAL A 41 4.62 -3.79 21.62
N THR A 42 3.43 -3.92 21.02
CA THR A 42 2.17 -3.52 21.65
C THR A 42 1.31 -4.68 22.15
N GLY A 43 1.61 -5.92 21.75
CA GLY A 43 0.81 -7.10 22.07
C GLY A 43 -0.58 -7.11 21.42
N LYS A 44 -0.91 -6.12 20.58
CA LYS A 44 -2.22 -5.94 19.96
C LYS A 44 -2.16 -6.21 18.46
N GLU A 45 -3.23 -6.78 17.91
CA GLU A 45 -3.37 -6.97 16.47
C GLU A 45 -3.81 -5.65 15.83
N GLY A 46 -2.85 -4.91 15.27
CA GLY A 46 -3.07 -3.57 14.74
C GLY A 46 -3.54 -3.49 13.28
N MET A 47 -3.40 -4.56 12.49
CA MET A 47 -3.71 -4.55 11.05
C MET A 47 -4.34 -5.85 10.60
N GLY A 48 -5.29 -5.76 9.66
CA GLY A 48 -5.96 -6.93 9.10
C GLY A 48 -5.09 -7.66 8.08
N TYR A 49 -5.06 -8.99 8.13
CA TYR A 49 -4.32 -9.82 7.17
C TYR A 49 -4.74 -9.64 5.70
N GLY A 50 -5.93 -9.06 5.47
CA GLY A 50 -6.39 -8.68 4.12
C GLY A 50 -5.56 -7.57 3.49
N ASP A 51 -5.03 -6.66 4.29
CA ASP A 51 -4.27 -5.49 3.83
C ASP A 51 -2.94 -5.90 3.18
N PHE A 52 -2.31 -6.98 3.70
CA PHE A 52 -1.10 -7.56 3.12
C PHE A 52 -1.35 -8.10 1.72
N LYS A 53 -2.48 -8.78 1.52
CA LYS A 53 -2.87 -9.33 0.21
C LYS A 53 -3.22 -8.23 -0.77
N LEU A 54 -3.85 -7.15 -0.29
CA LEU A 54 -4.17 -5.98 -1.10
C LEU A 54 -2.91 -5.28 -1.58
N LEU A 55 -1.95 -4.99 -0.69
CA LEU A 55 -0.71 -4.33 -1.08
C LEU A 55 0.13 -5.22 -2.00
N ALA A 56 0.18 -6.52 -1.74
CA ALA A 56 0.85 -7.47 -2.63
C ALA A 56 0.15 -7.57 -4.00
N ALA A 57 -1.18 -7.48 -4.06
CA ALA A 57 -1.90 -7.35 -5.31
C ALA A 57 -1.55 -6.04 -6.02
N LEU A 58 -1.50 -4.91 -5.33
CA LEU A 58 -1.09 -3.63 -5.94
C LEU A 58 0.35 -3.68 -6.46
N GLY A 59 1.27 -4.32 -5.73
CA GLY A 59 2.64 -4.56 -6.19
C GLY A 59 2.71 -5.44 -7.44
N ALA A 60 1.84 -6.45 -7.55
CA ALA A 60 1.74 -7.28 -8.74
C ALA A 60 1.22 -6.53 -9.98
N TRP A 61 0.51 -5.42 -9.81
CA TRP A 61 -0.06 -4.63 -10.92
C TRP A 61 0.84 -3.44 -11.29
N LEU A 62 1.29 -2.70 -10.27
CA LEU A 62 2.03 -1.44 -10.42
C LEU A 62 3.55 -1.64 -10.43
N GLY A 63 4.05 -2.78 -9.95
CA GLY A 63 5.46 -3.00 -9.69
C GLY A 63 5.91 -2.42 -8.35
N TRP A 64 7.16 -2.71 -7.96
CA TRP A 64 7.70 -2.31 -6.68
C TRP A 64 7.99 -0.81 -6.56
N GLN A 65 8.23 -0.09 -7.65
CA GLN A 65 8.60 1.32 -7.63
C GLN A 65 7.48 2.21 -7.06
N LEU A 66 6.23 1.85 -7.31
CA LEU A 66 5.06 2.61 -6.87
C LEU A 66 4.57 2.20 -5.47
N LEU A 67 5.06 1.09 -4.90
CA LEU A 67 4.65 0.64 -3.57
C LEU A 67 4.94 1.65 -2.45
N PRO A 68 6.12 2.30 -2.37
CA PRO A 68 6.37 3.30 -1.35
C PRO A 68 5.39 4.47 -1.43
N ALA A 69 5.04 4.91 -2.64
CA ALA A 69 4.07 5.98 -2.86
C ALA A 69 2.66 5.56 -2.38
N VAL A 70 2.22 4.34 -2.69
CA VAL A 70 0.93 3.80 -2.22
C VAL A 70 0.86 3.76 -0.70
N ILE A 71 1.92 3.27 -0.04
CA ILE A 71 1.98 3.18 1.44
C ILE A 71 1.97 4.59 2.05
N LEU A 72 2.75 5.52 1.51
CA LEU A 72 2.79 6.90 1.99
C LEU A 72 1.44 7.59 1.81
N LEU A 73 0.84 7.52 0.62
CA LEU A 73 -0.46 8.15 0.35
C LEU A 73 -1.57 7.56 1.24
N SER A 74 -1.64 6.23 1.35
CA SER A 74 -2.63 5.57 2.20
C SER A 74 -2.44 5.89 3.69
N SER A 75 -1.19 5.94 4.18
CA SER A 75 -0.90 6.29 5.58
C SER A 75 -1.21 7.75 5.88
N VAL A 76 -0.90 8.69 4.98
CA VAL A 76 -1.24 10.10 5.15
C VAL A 76 -2.74 10.29 5.19
N VAL A 77 -3.48 9.72 4.23
CA VAL A 77 -4.95 9.81 4.20
C VAL A 77 -5.55 9.16 5.45
N GLY A 78 -5.10 7.95 5.80
CA GLY A 78 -5.56 7.25 7.00
C GLY A 78 -5.26 8.00 8.29
N ALA A 79 -4.09 8.64 8.40
CA ALA A 79 -3.71 9.46 9.55
C ALA A 79 -4.56 10.73 9.64
N VAL A 80 -4.77 11.46 8.54
CA VAL A 80 -5.60 12.66 8.52
C VAL A 80 -7.04 12.34 8.92
N VAL A 81 -7.62 11.30 8.33
CA VAL A 81 -9.00 10.88 8.67
C VAL A 81 -9.07 10.37 10.11
N GLY A 82 -8.09 9.57 10.55
CA GLY A 82 -8.03 9.07 11.92
C GLY A 82 -7.90 10.17 12.96
N ILE A 83 -6.99 11.12 12.75
CA ILE A 83 -6.81 12.30 13.62
C ILE A 83 -8.08 13.14 13.61
N SER A 84 -8.69 13.41 12.46
CA SER A 84 -9.94 14.17 12.38
C SER A 84 -11.07 13.51 13.16
N LEU A 85 -11.21 12.18 13.08
CA LEU A 85 -12.23 11.44 13.83
C LEU A 85 -11.98 11.51 15.34
N ILE A 86 -10.72 11.43 15.78
CA ILE A 86 -10.37 11.58 17.19
C ILE A 86 -10.70 13.00 17.69
N VAL A 87 -10.34 14.03 16.92
CA VAL A 87 -10.54 15.44 17.27
C VAL A 87 -12.03 15.82 17.28
N PHE A 88 -12.78 15.45 16.24
CA PHE A 88 -14.18 15.85 16.10
C PHE A 88 -15.15 15.00 16.91
N ARG A 89 -14.84 13.71 17.14
CA ARG A 89 -15.86 12.77 17.65
C ARG A 89 -15.72 12.43 19.13
N LYS A 90 -14.67 12.87 19.83
CA LYS A 90 -14.35 12.48 21.23
C LYS A 90 -14.55 10.96 21.50
N HIS A 91 -14.52 10.15 20.44
CA HIS A 91 -14.80 8.72 20.52
C HIS A 91 -13.54 8.03 21.03
N GLY A 92 -13.74 7.12 21.98
CA GLY A 92 -12.66 6.43 22.67
C GLY A 92 -11.59 5.92 21.71
N ARG A 93 -10.33 6.06 22.15
CA ARG A 93 -9.06 5.69 21.47
C ARG A 93 -8.97 4.26 20.91
N GLU A 94 -10.05 3.49 20.93
CA GLU A 94 -10.07 2.04 20.74
C GLU A 94 -10.87 1.57 19.51
N VAL A 95 -11.44 2.46 18.70
CA VAL A 95 -12.06 2.03 17.45
C VAL A 95 -10.95 1.81 16.41
N PRO A 96 -10.67 0.56 16.00
CA PRO A 96 -9.67 0.28 14.98
C PRO A 96 -10.11 0.89 13.65
N ILE A 97 -9.24 1.71 13.06
CA ILE A 97 -9.48 2.30 11.75
C ILE A 97 -9.05 1.28 10.70
N PRO A 98 -9.95 0.83 9.79
CA PRO A 98 -9.59 -0.13 8.78
C PRO A 98 -8.64 0.51 7.77
N PHE A 99 -7.45 -0.07 7.59
CA PHE A 99 -6.42 0.45 6.69
C PHE A 99 -6.67 0.09 5.22
N GLY A 100 -7.29 -1.06 4.97
CA GLY A 100 -7.59 -1.60 3.64
C GLY A 100 -8.30 -0.65 2.67
N PRO A 101 -9.37 0.08 3.06
CA PRO A 101 -10.03 1.03 2.18
C PRO A 101 -9.11 2.14 1.68
N TYR A 102 -8.29 2.71 2.55
CA TYR A 102 -7.33 3.77 2.17
C TYR A 102 -6.24 3.24 1.26
N LEU A 103 -5.80 2.00 1.49
CA LEU A 103 -4.83 1.33 0.64
C LEU A 103 -5.39 1.04 -0.76
N ALA A 104 -6.66 0.63 -0.85
CA ALA A 104 -7.36 0.46 -2.11
C ALA A 104 -7.54 1.80 -2.86
N THR A 105 -7.91 2.87 -2.16
CA THR A 105 -8.03 4.21 -2.77
C THR A 105 -6.68 4.73 -3.27
N ALA A 106 -5.62 4.61 -2.47
CA ALA A 106 -4.27 5.00 -2.89
C ALA A 106 -3.78 4.16 -4.08
N GLY A 107 -4.05 2.84 -4.07
CA GLY A 107 -3.75 1.95 -5.19
C GLY A 107 -4.47 2.35 -6.48
N LEU A 108 -5.75 2.71 -6.41
CA LEU A 108 -6.51 3.22 -7.56
C LEU A 108 -5.95 4.55 -8.08
N LEU A 109 -5.58 5.47 -7.19
CA LEU A 109 -4.93 6.72 -7.58
C LEU A 109 -3.59 6.46 -8.26
N CYS A 110 -2.78 5.54 -7.75
CA CYS A 110 -1.52 5.15 -8.39
C CYS A 110 -1.71 4.38 -9.71
N LEU A 111 -2.85 3.70 -9.92
CA LEU A 111 -3.16 3.12 -11.24
C LEU A 111 -3.47 4.21 -12.27
N TRP A 112 -4.12 5.30 -11.86
CA TRP A 112 -4.49 6.40 -12.77
C TRP A 112 -3.36 7.40 -13.00
N PHE A 113 -2.59 7.72 -11.96
CA PHE A 113 -1.51 8.72 -11.98
C PHE A 113 -0.12 8.10 -11.82
N GLY A 114 0.01 6.79 -12.05
CA GLY A 114 1.24 6.04 -11.78
C GLY A 114 2.44 6.57 -12.54
N ASN A 115 2.25 6.99 -13.80
CA ASN A 115 3.33 7.51 -14.64
C ASN A 115 3.85 8.85 -14.10
N GLU A 116 2.97 9.73 -13.65
CA GLU A 116 3.26 11.05 -13.12
C GLU A 116 3.94 10.93 -11.75
N ILE A 117 3.42 10.04 -10.89
CA ILE A 117 4.01 9.73 -9.58
C ILE A 117 5.40 9.12 -9.76
N GLN A 118 5.55 8.19 -10.71
CA GLN A 118 6.83 7.54 -10.98
C GLN A 118 7.85 8.55 -11.54
N ARG A 119 7.46 9.44 -12.46
CA ARG A 119 8.32 10.54 -12.94
C ARG A 119 8.70 11.51 -11.83
N PHE A 120 7.75 11.86 -10.96
CA PHE A 120 8.03 12.71 -9.81
C PHE A 120 9.03 12.03 -8.86
N TRP A 121 8.85 10.74 -8.59
CA TRP A 121 9.77 9.98 -7.75
C TRP A 121 11.17 9.88 -8.33
N PHE A 122 11.30 9.52 -9.60
CA PHE A 122 12.60 9.44 -10.27
C PHE A 122 13.26 10.80 -10.40
N GLY A 123 12.50 11.85 -10.75
CA GLY A 123 12.99 13.22 -10.76
C GLY A 123 13.45 13.72 -9.39
N PHE A 124 12.78 13.34 -8.30
CA PHE A 124 13.21 13.66 -6.94
C PHE A 124 14.49 12.90 -6.54
N LEU A 125 14.64 11.65 -6.99
CA LEU A 125 15.83 10.84 -6.78
C LEU A 125 17.00 11.21 -7.71
N GLY A 126 16.77 12.08 -8.70
CA GLY A 126 17.79 12.55 -9.64
C GLY A 126 18.23 11.50 -10.67
N VAL A 127 17.39 10.49 -10.94
CA VAL A 127 17.61 9.40 -11.90
C VAL A 127 16.60 9.53 -13.03
#